data_AF-A0A4Z0A6Z9-F1
#
_entry.id   AF-A0A4Z0A6Z9-F1
#
_cell.length_a   1.000
_cell.length_b   1.000
_cell.length_c   1.000
_cell.angle_alpha   90.00
_cell.angle_beta   90.00
_cell.angle_gamma   90.00
#
_symmetry.space_group_name_H-M   'P 1'
#
loop_
_entity.id
_entity.type
_entity.pdbx_description
1 polymer ?
#
loop_
_entity_poly.entity_id
_entity_poly.type
_entity_poly.pdbx_seq_one_letter_code
_entity_poly.pdbx_strand_id
1 'polypeptide(L)'
;MDALCDALSLDSLRVLHVRHEFGSPFAWTPQRWIELFHRCRAVEHVHIAHTAVPFIVALGLPILRSSPSEHDIEDGPESPRLFLENLQSLTLKHVNLEARLPKKAKTACESIVQRLAVRKQLKALPTIRVSADCLIGPESKEALEAVADVVQWLPEPED
;
A
#
# COMPACT_ATOMS: atom_id res chain seq x y z
N MET A 1 -6.21 -15.48 -9.88
CA MET A 1 -6.65 -14.15 -9.39
C MET A 1 -6.81 -13.19 -10.55
N ASP A 2 -5.87 -13.17 -11.50
CA ASP A 2 -5.86 -12.28 -12.66
C ASP A 2 -7.18 -12.28 -13.46
N ALA A 3 -7.70 -13.45 -13.85
CA ALA A 3 -8.98 -13.56 -14.56
C ALA A 3 -10.21 -13.12 -13.74
N LEU A 4 -10.12 -13.10 -12.41
CA LEU A 4 -11.17 -12.62 -11.50
C LEU A 4 -11.14 -11.09 -11.37
N CYS A 5 -9.94 -10.50 -11.37
CA CYS A 5 -9.76 -9.05 -11.36
C CYS A 5 -10.24 -8.40 -12.67
N ASP A 6 -10.10 -9.09 -13.80
CA ASP A 6 -10.59 -8.61 -15.10
C ASP A 6 -12.11 -8.76 -15.28
N ALA A 7 -12.73 -9.72 -14.57
CA ALA A 7 -14.15 -10.05 -14.72
C ALA A 7 -15.08 -9.33 -13.72
N LEU A 8 -14.54 -8.79 -12.63
CA LEU A 8 -15.32 -8.10 -11.60
C LEU A 8 -15.28 -6.58 -11.82
N SER A 9 -16.42 -5.91 -11.66
CA SER A 9 -16.45 -4.44 -11.59
C SER A 9 -15.82 -4.00 -10.27
N LEU A 10 -14.51 -3.74 -10.30
CA LEU A 10 -13.75 -3.28 -9.14
C LEU A 10 -13.85 -1.76 -8.93
N ASP A 11 -14.57 -1.05 -9.80
CA ASP A 11 -14.68 0.41 -9.77
C ASP A 11 -15.37 0.91 -8.49
N SER A 12 -16.26 0.09 -7.89
CA SER A 12 -16.94 0.38 -6.62
C SER A 12 -16.29 -0.28 -5.40
N LEU A 13 -15.12 -0.91 -5.55
CA LEU A 13 -14.43 -1.56 -4.43
C LEU A 13 -13.97 -0.50 -3.44
N ARG A 14 -14.48 -0.52 -2.21
CA ARG A 14 -14.10 0.43 -1.15
C ARG A 14 -13.08 -0.12 -0.16
N VAL A 15 -13.08 -1.43 0.04
CA VAL A 15 -12.23 -2.10 1.02
C VAL A 15 -11.47 -3.24 0.34
N LEU A 16 -10.14 -3.23 0.47
CA LEU A 16 -9.26 -4.26 -0.09
C LEU A 16 -8.56 -5.03 1.03
N HIS A 17 -8.79 -6.34 1.08
CA HIS A 17 -8.09 -7.24 2.00
C HIS A 17 -7.02 -8.01 1.23
N VAL A 18 -5.76 -7.79 1.59
CA VAL A 18 -4.61 -8.50 1.07
C VAL A 18 -4.10 -9.42 2.17
N ARG A 19 -4.46 -10.70 2.08
CA ARG A 19 -3.94 -11.74 2.95
C ARG A 19 -3.09 -12.69 2.11
N HIS A 20 -1.87 -12.93 2.58
CA HIS A 20 -1.01 -13.94 2.01
C HIS A 20 -0.76 -15.08 2.99
N GLU A 21 -0.62 -16.29 2.50
CA GLU A 21 -0.25 -17.41 3.35
C GLU A 21 1.17 -17.23 3.89
N PHE A 22 1.36 -17.61 5.14
CA PHE A 22 2.64 -17.53 5.83
C PHE A 22 3.67 -18.45 5.15
N GLY A 23 4.86 -17.93 4.86
CA GLY A 23 5.97 -18.72 4.32
C GLY A 23 6.03 -18.84 2.79
N SER A 24 5.04 -18.34 2.05
CA SER A 24 5.12 -18.22 0.60
C SER A 24 5.59 -16.80 0.21
N PRO A 25 6.51 -16.62 -0.75
CA PRO A 25 6.84 -15.30 -1.26
C PRO A 25 5.67 -14.75 -2.07
N PHE A 26 5.19 -13.55 -1.73
CA PHE A 26 4.19 -12.87 -2.54
C PHE A 26 4.74 -12.64 -3.96
N ALA A 27 4.12 -13.26 -4.96
CA ALA A 27 4.67 -13.30 -6.32
C ALA A 27 4.54 -11.96 -7.06
N TRP A 28 3.63 -11.07 -6.65
CA TRP A 28 3.40 -9.83 -7.40
C TRP A 28 4.42 -8.75 -7.08
N THR A 29 4.94 -8.17 -8.14
CA THR A 29 5.75 -6.95 -8.10
C THR A 29 4.86 -5.75 -7.76
N PRO A 30 5.45 -4.62 -7.30
CA PRO A 30 4.70 -3.37 -7.14
C PRO A 30 3.96 -2.95 -8.41
N GLN A 31 4.56 -3.16 -9.59
CA GLN A 31 3.95 -2.86 -10.89
C GLN A 31 2.71 -3.71 -11.12
N ARG A 32 2.77 -5.01 -10.81
CA ARG A 32 1.63 -5.91 -10.98
C ARG A 32 0.44 -5.51 -10.11
N TRP A 33 0.69 -5.00 -8.89
CA TRP A 33 -0.36 -4.42 -8.05
C TRP A 33 -1.03 -3.21 -8.70
N ILE A 34 -0.24 -2.32 -9.29
CA ILE A 34 -0.75 -1.15 -9.99
C ILE A 34 -1.57 -1.60 -11.20
N GLU A 35 -1.06 -2.49 -12.04
CA GLU A 35 -1.77 -3.00 -13.23
C GLU A 35 -3.16 -3.56 -12.88
N LEU A 36 -3.29 -4.29 -11.78
CA LEU A 36 -4.55 -4.93 -11.42
C LEU A 36 -5.53 -3.98 -10.71
N PHE A 37 -5.02 -3.01 -9.93
CA PHE A 37 -5.86 -2.20 -9.05
C PHE A 37 -5.83 -0.70 -9.36
N HIS A 38 -5.14 -0.23 -10.41
CA HIS A 38 -5.11 1.20 -10.75
C HIS A 38 -6.50 1.78 -11.08
N ARG A 39 -7.43 0.92 -11.51
CA ARG A 39 -8.81 1.29 -11.82
C ARG A 39 -9.69 1.43 -10.57
N CYS A 40 -9.28 0.85 -9.44
CA CYS A 40 -10.04 0.84 -8.20
C CYS A 40 -10.00 2.21 -7.48
N ARG A 41 -10.72 3.20 -8.02
CA ARG A 41 -10.70 4.59 -7.51
C ARG A 41 -11.41 4.75 -6.16
N ALA A 42 -12.40 3.90 -5.88
CA ALA A 42 -13.23 3.99 -4.68
C ALA A 42 -12.58 3.39 -3.42
N VAL A 43 -11.39 2.79 -3.52
CA VAL A 43 -10.74 2.14 -2.38
C VAL A 43 -10.32 3.18 -1.35
N GLU A 44 -10.90 3.05 -0.16
CA GLU A 44 -10.67 3.91 1.00
C GLU A 44 -9.92 3.18 2.10
N HIS A 45 -10.06 1.86 2.18
CA HIS A 45 -9.48 1.06 3.26
C HIS A 45 -8.72 -0.14 2.71
N VAL A 46 -7.49 -0.32 3.18
CA VAL A 46 -6.67 -1.49 2.85
C VAL A 46 -6.26 -2.20 4.13
N HIS A 47 -6.44 -3.51 4.14
CA HIS A 47 -5.99 -4.40 5.22
C HIS A 47 -4.95 -5.38 4.67
N ILE A 48 -3.75 -5.36 5.22
CA ILE A 48 -2.63 -6.21 4.84
C ILE A 48 -2.31 -7.16 5.97
N ALA A 49 -2.24 -8.46 5.67
CA ALA A 49 -1.78 -9.50 6.58
C ALA A 49 -0.59 -10.28 6.01
N HIS A 50 0.43 -10.50 6.85
CA HIS A 50 1.65 -11.27 6.56
C HIS A 50 2.64 -10.59 5.61
N THR A 51 2.46 -10.71 4.29
CA THR A 51 3.47 -10.29 3.29
C THR A 51 2.87 -9.36 2.25
N ALA A 52 3.15 -8.05 2.38
CA ALA A 52 2.74 -7.10 1.34
C ALA A 52 3.69 -5.91 1.20
N VAL A 53 4.99 -6.09 1.46
CA VAL A 53 5.98 -5.04 1.16
C VAL A 53 5.89 -4.58 -0.30
N PRO A 54 5.72 -5.45 -1.31
CA PRO A 54 5.50 -5.01 -2.69
C PRO A 54 4.27 -4.11 -2.87
N PHE A 55 3.18 -4.38 -2.14
CA PHE A 55 1.97 -3.56 -2.18
C PHE A 55 2.22 -2.16 -1.60
N ILE A 56 2.86 -2.08 -0.43
CA ILE A 56 3.10 -0.78 0.20
C ILE A 56 4.10 0.04 -0.63
N VAL A 57 5.05 -0.63 -1.29
CA VAL A 57 5.91 0.03 -2.29
C VAL A 57 5.09 0.60 -3.45
N ALA A 58 4.05 -0.11 -3.91
CA ALA A 58 3.16 0.38 -4.96
C ALA A 58 2.38 1.66 -4.55
N LEU A 59 2.00 1.81 -3.28
CA LEU A 59 1.29 3.01 -2.78
C LEU A 59 2.05 4.32 -2.97
N GLY A 60 3.38 4.27 -3.03
CA GLY A 60 4.23 5.43 -3.27
C GLY A 60 4.83 5.49 -4.67
N LEU A 61 4.32 4.70 -5.62
CA LEU A 61 4.67 4.81 -7.04
C LEU A 61 3.59 5.61 -7.78
N PRO A 62 3.98 6.56 -8.64
CA PRO A 62 3.04 7.18 -9.56
C PRO A 62 2.58 6.14 -10.59
N ILE A 63 1.31 6.21 -10.96
CA ILE A 63 0.75 5.48 -12.09
C ILE A 63 1.21 6.21 -13.34
N LEU A 64 2.17 5.63 -14.06
CA LEU A 64 2.56 6.12 -15.38
C LEU A 64 1.41 5.82 -16.35
N ARG A 65 0.83 6.87 -16.96
CA ARG A 65 -0.23 6.72 -17.97
C ARG A 65 0.31 5.89 -19.13
N SER A 66 -0.08 4.63 -19.18
CA SER A 66 0.18 3.73 -20.30
C SER A 66 -1.10 3.72 -21.14
N SER A 67 -1.17 4.65 -22.09
CA SER A 67 -2.33 4.98 -22.95
C SER A 67 -3.54 5.62 -22.24
N PRO A 68 -4.15 6.67 -22.83
CA PRO A 68 -5.36 7.30 -22.28
C PRO A 68 -6.51 6.31 -22.40
N SER A 69 -7.03 5.87 -21.26
CA SER A 69 -8.30 5.16 -21.23
C SER A 69 -9.44 6.17 -21.36
N GLU A 70 -10.58 5.79 -21.94
CA GLU A 70 -11.72 6.71 -22.20
C GLU A 70 -12.28 7.40 -20.93
N HIS A 71 -11.85 6.98 -19.73
CA HIS A 71 -12.19 7.58 -18.44
C HIS A 71 -11.17 8.62 -17.95
N ASP A 72 -10.18 8.99 -18.77
CA ASP A 72 -9.15 10.00 -18.47
C ASP A 72 -9.49 11.40 -19.05
N ILE A 73 -10.70 11.59 -19.60
CA ILE A 73 -11.10 12.84 -20.30
C ILE A 73 -11.50 13.97 -19.33
N GLU A 74 -11.79 13.67 -18.06
CA GLU A 74 -12.33 14.67 -17.11
C GLU A 74 -11.31 15.37 -16.20
N ASP A 75 -10.04 14.95 -16.17
CA ASP A 75 -9.04 15.57 -15.27
C ASP A 75 -8.08 16.49 -16.04
N GLY A 76 -8.04 17.76 -15.63
CA GLY A 76 -7.20 18.84 -16.16
C GLY A 76 -5.68 18.61 -16.01
N PRO A 77 -4.85 19.67 -16.06
CA PRO A 77 -3.41 19.53 -16.30
C PRO A 77 -2.66 18.70 -15.23
N GLU A 78 -2.27 17.50 -15.65
CA GLU A 78 -0.99 16.79 -15.44
C GLU A 78 -0.43 16.62 -14.02
N SER A 79 -1.27 16.32 -13.03
CA SER A 79 -0.74 15.74 -11.78
C SER A 79 -0.51 14.22 -11.94
N PRO A 80 0.66 13.67 -11.58
CA PRO A 80 0.90 12.23 -11.65
C PRO A 80 -0.08 11.49 -10.74
N ARG A 81 -0.84 10.58 -11.33
CA ARG A 81 -1.92 9.88 -10.63
C ARG A 81 -1.33 8.89 -9.62
N LEU A 82 -1.86 8.87 -8.40
CA LEU A 82 -1.37 8.00 -7.34
C LEU A 82 -2.14 6.67 -7.30
N PHE A 83 -1.41 5.59 -7.01
CA PHE A 83 -2.05 4.31 -6.70
C PHE A 83 -2.94 4.44 -5.46
N LEU A 84 -4.21 4.04 -5.58
CA LEU A 84 -5.25 4.17 -4.54
C LEU A 84 -5.30 5.59 -3.97
N GLU A 85 -5.52 6.58 -4.84
CA GLU A 85 -5.48 8.00 -4.48
C GLU A 85 -6.46 8.38 -3.37
N ASN A 86 -7.56 7.66 -3.18
CA ASN A 86 -8.58 7.93 -2.16
C ASN A 86 -8.41 7.11 -0.88
N LEU A 87 -7.25 6.44 -0.71
CA LEU A 87 -6.95 5.66 0.48
C LEU A 87 -6.95 6.54 1.73
N GLN A 88 -7.83 6.21 2.67
CA GLN A 88 -7.98 6.88 3.97
C GLN A 88 -7.27 6.10 5.09
N SER A 89 -7.23 4.77 5.01
CA SER A 89 -6.55 3.96 6.02
C SER A 89 -5.80 2.76 5.46
N LEU A 90 -4.61 2.51 6.00
CA LEU A 90 -3.80 1.33 5.76
C LEU A 90 -3.61 0.58 7.07
N THR A 91 -4.11 -0.65 7.17
CA THR A 91 -3.94 -1.51 8.35
C THR A 91 -2.94 -2.62 8.06
N LEU A 92 -1.92 -2.77 8.92
CA LEU A 92 -0.90 -3.81 8.84
C LEU A 92 -1.08 -4.79 10.01
N LYS A 93 -1.10 -6.09 9.71
CA LYS A 93 -1.18 -7.19 10.68
C LYS A 93 -0.17 -8.30 10.35
N HIS A 94 0.49 -8.84 11.36
CA HIS A 94 1.50 -9.90 11.24
C HIS A 94 2.59 -9.61 10.18
N VAL A 95 2.94 -8.33 9.97
CA VAL A 95 3.93 -7.93 8.96
C VAL A 95 5.29 -7.83 9.62
N ASN A 96 6.32 -8.40 8.98
CA ASN A 96 7.70 -8.16 9.38
C ASN A 96 8.27 -6.92 8.66
N LEU A 97 8.30 -5.79 9.37
CA LEU A 97 8.83 -4.52 8.87
C LEU A 97 10.35 -4.42 8.96
N GLU A 98 10.98 -5.28 9.76
CA GLU A 98 12.43 -5.41 9.88
C GLU A 98 13.06 -6.33 8.83
N ALA A 99 12.22 -7.06 8.08
CA ALA A 99 12.70 -7.92 7.01
C ALA A 99 13.48 -7.10 5.97
N ARG A 100 14.71 -7.55 5.68
CA ARG A 100 15.49 -6.98 4.58
C ARG A 100 14.87 -7.35 3.25
N LEU A 101 14.72 -6.37 2.37
CA LEU A 101 14.19 -6.63 1.05
C LEU A 101 15.22 -7.37 0.19
N PRO A 102 14.82 -8.39 -0.60
CA PRO A 102 15.72 -9.07 -1.52
C PRO A 102 16.38 -8.04 -2.45
N LYS A 103 17.71 -8.11 -2.56
CA LYS A 103 18.51 -7.25 -3.45
C LYS A 103 18.52 -5.75 -3.08
N LYS A 104 18.13 -5.38 -1.86
CA LYS A 104 18.28 -4.01 -1.34
C LYS A 104 18.93 -4.03 0.05
N ALA A 105 19.74 -3.02 0.34
CA ALA A 105 20.31 -2.81 1.67
C ALA A 105 19.28 -2.30 2.70
N LYS A 106 18.05 -2.02 2.25
CA LYS A 106 17.00 -1.40 3.05
C LYS A 106 16.04 -2.41 3.67
N THR A 107 15.54 -2.10 4.86
CA THR A 107 14.42 -2.82 5.48
C THR A 107 13.11 -2.53 4.76
N ALA A 108 12.10 -3.35 5.02
CA ALA A 108 10.75 -3.09 4.58
C ALA A 108 10.24 -1.74 5.12
N CYS A 109 10.48 -1.44 6.41
CA CYS A 109 10.09 -0.16 7.01
C CYS A 109 10.70 1.04 6.28
N GLU A 110 12.02 1.06 6.06
CA GLU A 110 12.70 2.16 5.37
C GLU A 110 12.11 2.39 3.96
N SER A 111 11.75 1.31 3.28
CA SER A 111 11.11 1.40 1.97
C SER A 111 9.70 1.96 2.07
N ILE A 112 8.95 1.63 3.11
CA ILE A 112 7.61 2.16 3.38
C ILE A 112 7.68 3.65 3.70
N VAL A 113 8.54 4.03 4.65
CA VAL A 113 8.78 5.43 5.06
C VAL A 113 9.16 6.28 3.86
N GLN A 114 10.11 5.83 3.03
CA GLN A 114 10.51 6.55 1.83
C GLN A 114 9.33 6.75 0.84
N ARG A 115 8.46 5.75 0.70
CA ARG A 115 7.34 5.79 -0.25
C ARG A 115 6.19 6.66 0.25
N LEU A 116 5.94 6.64 1.55
CA LEU A 116 5.00 7.56 2.19
C LEU A 116 5.50 9.00 2.09
N ALA A 117 6.79 9.26 2.29
CA ALA A 117 7.34 10.61 2.15
C ALA A 117 7.13 11.19 0.74
N VAL A 118 7.32 10.38 -0.31
CA VAL A 118 7.01 10.78 -1.70
C VAL A 118 5.52 11.05 -1.86
N ARG A 119 4.65 10.16 -1.34
CA ARG A 119 3.20 10.33 -1.42
C ARG A 119 2.73 11.61 -0.72
N LYS A 120 3.32 11.97 0.43
CA LYS A 120 3.00 13.17 1.21
C LYS A 120 3.19 14.46 0.42
N GLN A 121 4.15 14.50 -0.51
CA GLN A 121 4.38 15.64 -1.39
C GLN A 121 3.29 15.82 -2.45
N LEU A 122 2.52 14.76 -2.72
CA LEU A 122 1.51 14.71 -3.79
C LEU A 122 0.09 14.74 -3.23
N LYS A 123 -0.17 14.09 -2.09
CA LYS A 123 -1.49 14.01 -1.44
C LYS A 123 -1.34 13.69 0.05
N ALA A 124 -2.38 13.99 0.83
CA ALA A 124 -2.47 13.60 2.24
C ALA A 124 -2.25 12.09 2.42
N LEU A 125 -1.59 11.73 3.53
CA LEU A 125 -1.31 10.34 3.86
C LEU A 125 -2.52 9.64 4.49
N PRO A 126 -2.70 8.33 4.23
CA PRO A 126 -3.69 7.56 4.95
C PRO A 126 -3.31 7.44 6.43
N THR A 127 -4.29 7.24 7.30
CA THR A 127 -4.04 6.77 8.67
C THR A 127 -3.42 5.38 8.62
N ILE A 128 -2.26 5.22 9.24
CA ILE A 128 -1.57 3.92 9.29
C ILE A 128 -1.90 3.26 10.62
N ARG A 129 -2.48 2.06 10.57
CA ARG A 129 -2.79 1.24 11.73
C ARG A 129 -1.83 0.06 11.75
N VAL A 130 -1.06 -0.10 12.82
CA VAL A 130 -0.10 -1.19 12.95
C VAL A 130 -0.49 -2.03 14.15
N SER A 131 -0.75 -3.32 13.92
CA SER A 131 -1.06 -4.29 14.97
C SER A 131 0.20 -4.67 15.76
N ALA A 132 0.02 -4.97 17.05
CA ALA A 132 1.12 -5.34 17.95
C ALA A 132 1.84 -6.63 17.52
N ASP A 133 1.17 -7.48 16.75
CA ASP A 133 1.72 -8.68 16.12
C ASP A 133 2.70 -8.41 14.96
N CYS A 134 2.94 -7.14 14.59
CA CYS A 134 3.90 -6.77 13.58
C CYS A 134 5.32 -6.69 14.16
N LEU A 135 6.29 -7.25 13.47
CA LEU A 135 7.70 -7.13 13.86
C LEU A 135 8.23 -5.79 13.37
N ILE A 136 8.39 -4.84 14.30
CA ILE A 136 8.93 -3.51 14.06
C ILE A 136 9.88 -3.11 15.19
N GLY A 137 11.07 -2.64 14.82
CA GLY A 137 12.08 -2.12 15.74
C GLY A 137 11.74 -0.69 16.20
N PRO A 138 12.36 -0.22 17.30
CA PRO A 138 12.13 1.12 17.83
C PRO A 138 12.50 2.22 16.82
N GLU A 139 13.60 2.07 16.09
CA GLU A 139 14.03 3.03 15.05
C GLU A 139 13.03 3.10 13.89
N SER A 140 12.56 1.93 13.42
CA SER A 140 11.53 1.84 12.38
C SER A 140 10.20 2.45 12.82
N LYS A 141 9.84 2.28 14.09
CA LYS A 141 8.64 2.86 14.69
C LYS A 141 8.72 4.39 14.66
N GLU A 142 9.81 4.96 15.15
CA GLU A 142 10.06 6.41 15.15
C GLU A 142 10.06 6.98 13.72
N ALA A 143 10.71 6.28 12.77
CA ALA A 143 10.74 6.71 11.38
C ALA A 143 9.35 6.73 10.71
N LEU A 144 8.48 5.77 11.06
CA LEU A 144 7.12 5.72 10.55
C LEU A 144 6.26 6.85 11.12
N GLU A 145 6.37 7.10 12.42
CA GLU A 145 5.69 8.21 13.12
C GLU A 145 6.16 9.58 12.61
N ALA A 146 7.42 9.71 12.21
CA ALA A 146 7.96 10.96 11.67
C ALA A 146 7.39 11.34 10.29
N VAL A 147 6.98 10.34 9.49
CA VAL A 147 6.48 10.58 8.11
C VAL A 147 4.96 10.62 8.05
N ALA A 148 4.28 9.70 8.75
CA ALA A 148 2.83 9.57 8.71
C ALA A 148 2.16 10.58 9.64
N ASP A 149 1.11 11.25 9.15
CA ASP A 149 0.40 12.25 9.94
C ASP A 149 -0.37 11.62 11.12
N VAL A 150 -0.80 10.35 10.97
CA VAL A 150 -1.45 9.58 12.01
C VAL A 150 -0.98 8.12 11.95
N VAL A 151 -0.34 7.66 13.02
CA VAL A 151 -0.05 6.24 13.27
C VAL A 151 -0.82 5.77 14.49
N GLN A 152 -1.61 4.70 14.35
CA GLN A 152 -2.35 4.07 15.43
C GLN A 152 -1.75 2.69 15.70
N TRP A 153 -1.22 2.52 16.89
CA TRP A 153 -0.77 1.22 17.40
C TRP A 153 -1.97 0.49 17.98
N LEU A 154 -2.38 -0.60 17.32
CA LEU A 154 -3.48 -1.42 17.79
C LEU A 154 -2.98 -2.39 18.86
N PRO A 155 -3.79 -2.68 19.90
CA PRO A 155 -3.45 -3.68 20.90
C PRO A 155 -3.28 -5.06 20.26
N GLU A 156 -2.63 -5.98 20.99
CA GLU A 156 -2.61 -7.39 20.59
C GLU A 156 -4.05 -7.89 20.41
N PRO A 157 -4.35 -8.63 19.32
CA PRO A 157 -5.65 -9.23 19.17
C PRO A 157 -5.89 -10.20 20.33
N GLU A 158 -7.01 -10.05 21.03
CA GLU A 158 -7.48 -11.05 21.99
C GLU A 158 -7.75 -12.36 21.23
N ASP A 159 -7.05 -13.44 21.62
CA ASP A 159 -7.18 -14.79 21.07
C ASP A 159 -8.58 -15.41 21.30
#